data_AF-A0AA96YVM2-F1
#
_entry.id   AF-A0AA96YVM2-F1
#
_cell.length_a   1.000
_cell.length_b   1.000
_cell.length_c   1.000
_cell.angle_alpha   90.00
_cell.angle_beta   90.00
_cell.angle_gamma   90.00
#
_symmetry.space_group_name_H-M   'P 1'
#
loop_
_entity.id
_entity.type
_entity.pdbx_description
1 polymer ?
#
loop_
_entity_poly.entity_id
_entity_poly.type
_entity_poly.pdbx_seq_one_letter_code
_entity_poly.pdbx_strand_id
1 'polypeptide(L)'
;MEKPIGIKCGPNITSYTLLKLIKKLNPSQEKGKTVLIIRMGAGVIKQKLPALIKSIQPSGKPVIWMIVPMHGNTKNAKEGYKTRYFTGITNEMIQFIHILKEAGVHLGGAHLEMTGLDVTECTGRYP
;
A
#
# COMPACT_ATOMS: atom_id res chain seq x y z
N MET A 1 5.69 15.62 -20.93
CA MET A 1 4.80 14.64 -20.28
C MET A 1 5.03 14.75 -18.78
N GLU A 2 3.97 14.93 -18.01
CA GLU A 2 4.07 15.22 -16.58
C GLU A 2 4.12 13.89 -15.80
N LYS A 3 5.12 13.67 -14.94
CA LYS A 3 5.40 12.35 -14.33
C LYS A 3 4.20 11.81 -13.50
N PRO A 4 3.95 10.48 -13.49
CA PRO A 4 3.05 9.87 -12.51
C PRO A 4 3.48 10.13 -11.07
N ILE A 5 2.52 10.16 -10.15
CA ILE A 5 2.72 10.55 -8.75
C ILE A 5 2.23 9.43 -7.83
N GLY A 6 3.14 8.94 -6.98
CA GLY A 6 2.83 7.97 -5.93
C GLY A 6 2.53 8.64 -4.59
N ILE A 7 1.42 8.25 -3.95
CA ILE A 7 1.01 8.71 -2.62
C ILE A 7 1.07 7.53 -1.67
N LYS A 8 2.01 7.56 -0.71
CA LYS A 8 2.13 6.54 0.35
C LYS A 8 0.95 6.68 1.33
N CYS A 9 0.13 5.64 1.43
CA CYS A 9 -1.08 5.60 2.26
C CYS A 9 -0.85 4.71 3.48
N GLY A 10 -0.50 5.32 4.61
CA GLY A 10 -0.34 4.64 5.90
C GLY A 10 -1.65 4.48 6.68
N PRO A 11 -1.63 3.83 7.85
CA PRO A 11 -2.85 3.50 8.62
C PRO A 11 -3.59 4.72 9.20
N ASN A 12 -2.91 5.86 9.29
CA ASN A 12 -3.45 7.11 9.82
C ASN A 12 -3.96 8.07 8.72
N ILE A 13 -3.88 7.68 7.44
CA ILE A 13 -4.40 8.54 6.37
C ILE A 13 -5.92 8.60 6.44
N THR A 14 -6.47 9.80 6.26
CA THR A 14 -7.92 10.01 6.20
C THR A 14 -8.37 10.18 4.75
N SER A 15 -9.60 9.79 4.48
CA SER A 15 -10.24 9.96 3.17
C SER A 15 -10.27 11.42 2.73
N TYR A 16 -10.56 12.33 3.66
CA TYR A 16 -10.56 13.77 3.43
C TYR A 16 -9.21 14.29 2.94
N THR A 17 -8.12 13.97 3.66
CA THR A 17 -6.77 14.37 3.27
C THR A 17 -6.40 13.76 1.92
N LEU A 18 -6.72 12.49 1.72
CA LEU A 18 -6.36 11.79 0.48
C LEU A 18 -7.10 12.34 -0.75
N LEU A 19 -8.40 12.60 -0.65
CA LEU A 19 -9.18 13.22 -1.72
C LEU A 19 -8.69 14.62 -2.07
N LYS A 20 -8.30 15.43 -1.06
CA LYS A 20 -7.67 16.74 -1.29
C LYS A 20 -6.35 16.61 -2.05
N LEU A 21 -5.50 15.67 -1.65
CA LEU A 21 -4.24 15.40 -2.34
C LEU A 21 -4.46 14.96 -3.79
N ILE A 22 -5.37 14.01 -4.03
CA ILE A 22 -5.71 13.53 -5.38
C ILE A 22 -6.19 14.71 -6.25
N LYS A 23 -7.09 15.56 -5.74
CA LYS A 23 -7.61 16.72 -6.48
C LYS A 23 -6.49 17.73 -6.80
N LYS A 24 -5.56 17.96 -5.88
CA LYS A 24 -4.44 18.89 -6.06
C LYS A 24 -3.41 18.37 -7.05
N LEU A 25 -3.09 17.07 -7.00
CA LEU A 25 -2.01 16.45 -7.77
C LEU A 25 -2.46 15.96 -9.15
N ASN A 26 -3.77 15.74 -9.35
CA ASN A 26 -4.35 15.32 -10.63
C ASN A 26 -5.68 16.06 -10.87
N PRO A 27 -5.65 17.40 -11.05
CA PRO A 27 -6.86 18.21 -11.22
C PRO A 27 -7.61 17.87 -12.53
N SER A 28 -6.87 17.49 -13.58
CA SER A 28 -7.40 17.09 -14.89
C SER A 28 -7.97 15.66 -14.92
N GLN A 29 -7.80 14.89 -13.84
CA GLN A 29 -8.23 13.48 -13.76
C GLN A 29 -7.64 12.60 -14.87
N GLU A 30 -6.36 12.79 -15.16
CA GLU A 30 -5.61 11.95 -16.09
C GLU A 30 -5.50 10.52 -15.53
N LYS A 31 -5.89 9.52 -16.33
CA LYS A 31 -5.81 8.10 -15.95
C LYS A 31 -4.34 7.69 -15.80
N GLY A 32 -4.03 6.93 -14.75
CA GLY A 32 -2.67 6.45 -14.48
C GLY A 32 -1.71 7.48 -13.86
N LYS A 33 -2.15 8.72 -13.71
CA LYS A 33 -1.35 9.80 -13.10
C LYS A 33 -1.15 9.63 -11.60
N THR A 34 -2.16 9.13 -10.88
CA THR A 34 -2.12 9.03 -9.41
C THR A 34 -2.10 7.57 -8.97
N VAL A 35 -1.09 7.19 -8.20
CA VAL A 35 -0.91 5.85 -7.64
C VAL A 35 -1.03 5.94 -6.12
N LEU A 36 -2.02 5.25 -5.55
CA LEU A 36 -2.18 5.08 -4.10
C LEU A 36 -1.39 3.84 -3.65
N ILE A 37 -0.35 4.04 -2.86
CA ILE A 37 0.56 2.98 -2.43
C ILE A 37 0.27 2.63 -0.96
N ILE A 38 -0.48 1.56 -0.74
CA ILE A 38 -0.95 1.10 0.58
C ILE A 38 0.21 0.50 1.38
N ARG A 39 0.37 0.92 2.64
CA ARG A 39 1.41 0.47 3.58
C ARG A 39 0.93 0.46 5.03
N MET A 40 -0.11 -0.33 5.30
CA MET A 40 -0.81 -0.30 6.59
C MET A 40 -0.24 -1.29 7.61
N GLY A 41 0.41 -2.35 7.14
CA GLY A 41 0.83 -3.49 7.95
C GLY A 41 -0.24 -4.58 8.00
N ALA A 42 0.19 -5.84 8.07
CA ALA A 42 -0.69 -7.01 8.06
C ALA A 42 -1.71 -7.03 9.21
N GLY A 43 -1.39 -6.41 10.35
CA GLY A 43 -2.28 -6.35 11.51
C GLY A 43 -3.38 -5.28 11.41
N VAL A 44 -3.29 -4.35 10.45
CA VAL A 44 -4.17 -3.17 10.40
C VAL A 44 -4.94 -3.07 9.08
N ILE A 45 -4.40 -3.64 8.00
CA ILE A 45 -4.94 -3.46 6.64
C ILE A 45 -6.41 -3.88 6.52
N LYS A 46 -6.81 -5.03 7.08
CA LYS A 46 -8.20 -5.52 7.07
C LYS A 46 -9.19 -4.54 7.71
N GLN A 47 -8.76 -3.81 8.75
CA GLN A 47 -9.63 -2.89 9.46
C GLN A 47 -9.77 -1.55 8.73
N LYS A 48 -8.70 -1.07 8.10
CA LYS A 48 -8.62 0.32 7.60
C LYS A 48 -8.85 0.46 6.10
N LEU A 49 -8.32 -0.46 5.29
CA LEU A 49 -8.35 -0.33 3.85
C LEU A 49 -9.78 -0.36 3.26
N PRO A 50 -10.71 -1.24 3.69
CA PRO A 50 -12.05 -1.28 3.12
C PRO A 50 -12.81 0.06 3.29
N ALA A 51 -12.70 0.68 4.47
CA ALA A 51 -13.32 1.98 4.73
C ALA A 51 -12.73 3.08 3.85
N LEU A 52 -11.40 3.07 3.64
CA LEU A 52 -10.73 4.02 2.76
C LEU A 52 -11.20 3.86 1.30
N ILE A 53 -11.26 2.63 0.78
CA ILE A 53 -11.75 2.35 -0.58
C ILE A 53 -13.18 2.86 -0.74
N LYS A 54 -14.09 2.47 0.17
CA LYS A 54 -15.51 2.88 0.15
C LYS A 54 -15.69 4.40 0.14
N SER A 55 -14.80 5.14 0.79
CA SER A 55 -14.84 6.60 0.84
C SER A 55 -14.32 7.29 -0.43
N ILE A 56 -13.43 6.64 -1.19
CA ILE A 56 -12.78 7.23 -2.37
C ILE A 56 -13.49 6.82 -3.65
N GLN A 57 -13.97 5.59 -3.75
CA GLN A 57 -14.61 5.05 -4.95
C GLN A 57 -15.75 5.94 -5.50
N PRO A 58 -16.64 6.53 -4.68
CA PRO A 58 -17.70 7.42 -5.18
C PRO A 58 -17.19 8.72 -5.82
N SER A 59 -15.95 9.12 -5.55
CA SER A 59 -15.37 10.35 -6.12
C SER A 59 -15.03 10.22 -7.61
N GLY A 60 -15.07 9.00 -8.16
CA GLY A 60 -14.76 8.73 -9.57
C GLY A 60 -13.32 9.01 -9.97
N LYS A 61 -12.42 9.30 -9.02
CA LYS A 61 -11.03 9.67 -9.31
C LYS A 61 -10.27 8.48 -9.90
N PRO A 62 -9.55 8.65 -11.04
CA PRO A 62 -8.89 7.55 -11.74
C PRO A 62 -7.53 7.23 -11.11
N VAL A 63 -7.57 6.60 -9.93
CA VAL A 63 -6.38 6.19 -9.18
C VAL A 63 -5.99 4.74 -9.45
N ILE A 64 -4.69 4.46 -9.40
CA ILE A 64 -4.15 3.09 -9.38
C ILE A 64 -3.90 2.70 -7.93
N TRP A 65 -4.30 1.48 -7.53
CA TRP A 65 -4.06 0.95 -6.19
C TRP A 65 -2.89 -0.02 -6.20
N MET A 66 -1.82 0.30 -5.48
CA MET A 66 -0.65 -0.57 -5.30
C MET A 66 -0.41 -0.83 -3.82
N ILE A 67 0.36 -1.87 -3.51
CA ILE A 67 0.79 -2.18 -2.15
C ILE A 67 2.31 -2.09 -2.00
N VAL A 68 2.79 -1.57 -0.85
CA VAL A 68 4.16 -1.75 -0.35
C VAL A 68 4.11 -2.41 1.03
N PRO A 69 4.15 -3.76 1.10
CA PRO A 69 4.01 -4.51 2.35
C PRO A 69 5.30 -4.53 3.19
N MET A 70 6.20 -3.57 2.97
CA MET A 70 7.49 -3.48 3.66
C MET A 70 7.37 -2.61 4.91
N HIS A 71 7.02 -1.35 4.71
CA HIS A 71 7.18 -0.30 5.72
C HIS A 71 6.19 -0.41 6.89
N GLY A 72 5.01 -1.01 6.67
CA GLY A 72 4.02 -1.24 7.72
C GLY A 72 4.33 -2.45 8.62
N ASN A 73 5.28 -3.30 8.21
CA ASN A 73 5.62 -4.56 8.89
C ASN A 73 7.01 -4.54 9.55
N THR A 74 7.67 -3.37 9.63
CA THR A 74 8.97 -3.23 10.27
C THR A 74 8.88 -3.56 11.76
N LYS A 75 9.82 -4.35 12.26
CA LYS A 75 10.00 -4.74 13.66
C LYS A 75 11.45 -4.48 14.09
N ASN A 76 11.66 -4.29 15.38
CA ASN A 76 13.01 -4.29 15.95
C ASN A 76 13.36 -5.73 16.32
N ALA A 77 14.48 -6.23 15.81
CA ALA A 77 15.10 -7.47 16.20
C ALA A 77 15.96 -7.28 17.47
N LYS A 78 16.63 -8.36 17.90
CA LYS A 78 17.69 -8.26 18.90
C LYS A 78 18.78 -7.28 18.42
N GLU A 79 19.46 -6.64 19.37
CA GLU A 79 20.60 -5.75 19.11
C GLU A 79 20.27 -4.49 18.27
N GLY A 80 18.99 -4.12 18.14
CA GLY A 80 18.57 -2.85 17.55
C GLY A 80 18.43 -2.83 16.02
N TYR A 81 18.66 -3.96 15.35
CA TYR A 81 18.43 -4.07 13.91
C TYR A 81 16.94 -3.98 13.57
N LYS A 82 16.60 -3.23 12.51
CA LYS A 82 15.26 -3.24 11.94
C LYS A 82 15.14 -4.41 10.97
N THR A 83 14.13 -5.25 11.17
CA THR A 83 13.83 -6.39 10.30
C THR A 83 12.35 -6.41 9.94
N ARG A 84 11.98 -7.31 9.03
CA ARG A 84 10.60 -7.62 8.67
C ARG A 84 10.46 -9.13 8.60
N TYR A 85 9.37 -9.66 9.17
CA TYR A 85 9.04 -11.06 9.00
C TYR A 85 8.40 -11.28 7.63
N PHE A 86 8.89 -12.27 6.90
CA PHE A 86 8.37 -12.63 5.58
C PHE A 86 6.86 -12.88 5.60
N THR A 87 6.37 -13.53 6.66
CA THR A 87 4.93 -13.77 6.88
C THR A 87 4.13 -12.49 7.05
N GLY A 88 4.69 -11.44 7.64
CA GLY A 88 4.04 -10.13 7.73
C GLY A 88 3.89 -9.49 6.34
N ILE A 89 4.94 -9.56 5.53
CA ILE A 89 4.97 -9.05 4.16
C ILE A 89 3.91 -9.77 3.31
N THR A 90 3.92 -11.10 3.29
CA THR A 90 2.99 -11.89 2.48
C THR A 90 1.55 -11.79 2.98
N ASN A 91 1.31 -11.77 4.29
CA ASN A 91 -0.03 -11.63 4.83
C ASN A 91 -0.64 -10.27 4.49
N GLU A 92 0.12 -9.17 4.50
CA GLU A 92 -0.42 -7.87 4.05
C GLU A 92 -0.77 -7.90 2.56
N MET A 93 0.08 -8.52 1.73
CA MET A 93 -0.16 -8.66 0.29
C MET A 93 -1.41 -9.48 -0.03
N ILE A 94 -1.58 -10.64 0.61
CA ILE A 94 -2.77 -11.50 0.44
C ILE A 94 -4.04 -10.76 0.87
N GLN A 95 -3.99 -10.08 2.02
CA GLN A 95 -5.12 -9.30 2.52
C GLN A 95 -5.51 -8.17 1.57
N PHE A 96 -4.53 -7.44 1.04
CA PHE A 96 -4.76 -6.40 0.03
C PHE A 96 -5.44 -6.97 -1.22
N ILE A 97 -4.96 -8.12 -1.73
CA ILE A 97 -5.55 -8.78 -2.91
C ILE A 97 -7.02 -9.12 -2.67
N HIS A 98 -7.33 -9.74 -1.52
CA HIS A 98 -8.71 -10.10 -1.18
C HIS A 98 -9.61 -8.87 -1.02
N ILE A 99 -9.16 -7.84 -0.29
CA ILE A 99 -9.92 -6.62 -0.06
C ILE A 99 -10.26 -5.90 -1.38
N LEU A 100 -9.29 -5.81 -2.31
CA LEU A 100 -9.54 -5.16 -3.60
C LEU A 100 -10.49 -5.99 -4.48
N LYS A 101 -10.34 -7.31 -4.48
CA LYS A 101 -11.24 -8.22 -5.20
C LYS A 101 -12.68 -8.09 -4.69
N GLU A 102 -12.87 -8.11 -3.38
CA GLU A 102 -14.19 -7.94 -2.73
C GLU A 102 -14.80 -6.56 -3.02
N ALA A 103 -13.99 -5.51 -3.10
CA ALA A 103 -14.43 -4.15 -3.42
C ALA A 103 -14.67 -3.90 -4.93
N GLY A 104 -14.39 -4.88 -5.81
CA GLY A 104 -14.46 -4.71 -7.26
C GLY A 104 -13.45 -3.70 -7.79
N VAL A 105 -12.30 -3.56 -7.13
CA VAL A 105 -11.23 -2.61 -7.48
C VAL A 105 -10.08 -3.34 -8.17
N HIS A 106 -9.57 -2.76 -9.26
CA HIS A 106 -8.44 -3.33 -9.99
C HIS A 106 -7.14 -3.30 -9.17
N LEU A 107 -6.44 -4.44 -9.17
CA LEU A 107 -5.13 -4.63 -8.54
C LEU A 107 -4.03 -4.01 -9.40
N GLY A 108 -3.51 -2.85 -8.99
CA GLY A 108 -2.54 -2.08 -9.77
C GLY A 108 -1.08 -2.53 -9.65
N GLY A 109 -0.75 -3.38 -8.67
CA GLY A 109 0.59 -3.97 -8.53
C GLY A 109 1.20 -3.85 -7.13
N ALA A 110 2.49 -4.15 -7.04
CA ALA A 110 3.27 -4.14 -5.81
C ALA A 110 4.56 -3.34 -5.96
N HIS A 111 5.00 -2.75 -4.85
CA HIS A 111 6.28 -2.07 -4.69
C HIS A 111 7.02 -2.80 -3.57
N LEU A 112 8.21 -3.31 -3.85
CA LEU A 112 9.03 -4.07 -2.92
C LEU A 112 10.42 -3.46 -2.76
N GLU A 113 10.99 -3.62 -1.57
CA GLU A 113 12.40 -3.36 -1.32
C GLU A 113 13.12 -4.70 -1.41
N MET A 114 14.05 -4.85 -2.36
CA MET A 114 14.79 -6.09 -2.58
C MET A 114 16.21 -5.81 -3.06
N THR A 115 17.09 -6.77 -2.83
CA THR A 115 18.45 -6.81 -3.38
C THR A 115 18.69 -8.19 -4.00
N GLY A 116 19.54 -8.25 -5.02
CA GLY A 116 19.98 -9.50 -5.63
C GLY A 116 21.14 -10.18 -4.88
N LEU A 117 21.53 -9.64 -3.72
CA LEU A 117 22.59 -10.18 -2.87
C LEU A 117 22.02 -11.15 -1.83
N ASP A 118 22.85 -12.10 -1.40
CA ASP A 118 22.53 -13.02 -0.31
C ASP A 118 22.61 -12.31 1.04
N VAL A 119 21.50 -11.73 1.48
CA VAL A 119 21.38 -10.98 2.73
C VAL A 119 20.38 -11.62 3.69
N THR A 120 20.51 -11.31 4.98
CA THR A 120 19.63 -11.85 6.06
C THR A 120 18.81 -10.75 6.74
N GLU A 121 18.43 -9.70 6.01
CA GLU A 121 17.75 -8.51 6.57
C GLU A 121 16.27 -8.74 6.91
N CYS A 122 15.60 -9.62 6.16
CA CYS A 122 14.26 -10.10 6.45
C CYS A 122 14.33 -11.55 6.93
N THR A 123 13.46 -11.92 7.87
CA THR A 123 13.51 -13.24 8.52
C THR A 123 12.26 -14.07 8.24
N GLY A 124 12.41 -15.40 8.29
CA GLY A 124 11.35 -16.35 7.98
C GLY A 124 11.22 -16.64 6.47
N ARG A 125 10.23 -17.46 6.12
CA ARG A 125 9.93 -17.91 4.77
C ARG A 125 8.42 -18.04 4.57
N TYR A 126 7.97 -18.17 3.32
CA TYR A 126 6.61 -18.67 3.07
C TYR A 126 6.57 -20.14 3.53
N PRO A 127 5.54 -20.58 4.26
CA PRO A 127 5.36 -22.00 4.56
C PRO A 127 5.18 -22.83 3.30
#